data_AF-A0A2N0HHF1-F1
#
_entry.id   AF-A0A2N0HHF1-F1
#
_cell.length_a   1.000
_cell.length_b   1.000
_cell.length_c   1.000
_cell.angle_alpha   90.00
_cell.angle_beta   90.00
_cell.angle_gamma   90.00
#
_symmetry.space_group_name_H-M   'P 1'
#
loop_
_entity.id
_entity.type
_entity.pdbx_description
1 polymer ?
#
loop_
_entity_poly.entity_id
_entity_poly.type
_entity_poly.pdbx_seq_one_letter_code
_entity_poly.pdbx_strand_id
1 'polypeptide(L)'
;MKNNMQEQEPQSFMRIDFDPKTAVQLEDPLLNGYGLDLTNTDFIKYQNGNLEAEVIGGISTLNLTRFQVTLKISRRPQMSAQDVYRNTVDLYNENNIQNFIRQTSIKLKIDSTIIADFIFDLTERLESYRKNKLTYKEENILVPASSTKDQKKLKELLNSDTLLEDLQELLVQAGVQCGKIGLQLFLIALSSKLPSVMHGILQGSTEISSELIKTFSNVLPAEINRFKTSISDSVLYYAPNENYWKNKVLLLPSIDTLGKKNTAITELILQGEVNRLVTENTEQGTYRASSKMVKGNLSFISSTARGYHELMNTDTVMAIPISNLNAIKEAITTAEIKRFAGLLDENELLTAQAKIQGLFRELKAIKVVNPYLEQLNVSAFFDNDGRLITQFLRITTLIALLHQKQLVMTQTKGVYQIEVQAKHMEQALELFKEIWFKQEKELHFKVASTLVRIKNTLIKESPESYKESEFFVKDMRAKLKAVPSSFARHINTLYDYGKLERTDGNRKDGYTYTVANWNDTNSTAKQYEDFKKEIISLQSQ
;
A
#
# COMPACT_ATOMS: atom_id res chain seq x y z
N MET A 1 -64.02 -25.66 -40.93
CA MET A 1 -63.97 -26.94 -40.20
C MET A 1 -62.51 -27.27 -39.93
N LYS A 2 -62.21 -27.64 -38.68
CA LYS A 2 -60.95 -28.17 -38.11
C LYS A 2 -59.77 -27.20 -37.93
N ASN A 3 -59.65 -26.70 -36.70
CA ASN A 3 -58.42 -26.20 -36.09
C ASN A 3 -57.52 -27.39 -35.73
N ASN A 4 -56.23 -27.29 -36.08
CA ASN A 4 -55.17 -28.17 -35.60
C ASN A 4 -54.62 -27.61 -34.29
N MET A 5 -54.82 -28.33 -33.18
CA MET A 5 -54.00 -28.20 -31.98
C MET A 5 -53.07 -29.41 -31.92
N GLN A 6 -51.76 -29.17 -32.08
CA GLN A 6 -50.72 -30.14 -31.75
C GLN A 6 -50.45 -30.05 -30.25
N GLU A 7 -50.70 -31.14 -29.53
CA GLU A 7 -50.20 -31.36 -28.17
C GLU A 7 -48.67 -31.52 -28.21
N GLN A 8 -47.96 -30.68 -27.48
CA GLN A 8 -46.53 -30.85 -27.21
C GLN A 8 -46.37 -31.69 -25.94
N GLU A 9 -45.71 -32.84 -26.07
CA GLU A 9 -45.24 -33.65 -24.94
C GLU A 9 -44.21 -32.87 -24.09
N PRO A 10 -44.22 -33.00 -22.75
CA PRO A 10 -43.28 -32.30 -21.89
C PRO A 10 -41.88 -32.93 -22.00
N GLN A 11 -40.89 -32.10 -22.35
CA GLN A 11 -39.47 -32.47 -22.36
C GLN A 11 -39.02 -32.94 -20.97
N SER A 12 -38.71 -34.23 -20.88
CA SER A 12 -38.08 -34.87 -19.72
C SER A 12 -36.68 -34.28 -19.48
N PHE A 13 -36.50 -33.56 -18.36
CA PHE A 13 -35.18 -33.14 -17.89
C PHE A 13 -34.32 -34.38 -17.60
N MET A 14 -33.19 -34.53 -18.32
CA MET A 14 -32.16 -35.52 -17.99
C MET A 14 -31.70 -35.31 -16.54
N ARG A 15 -31.95 -36.29 -15.67
CA ARG A 15 -31.26 -36.37 -14.37
C ARG A 15 -29.83 -36.81 -14.63
N ILE A 16 -28.88 -35.99 -14.21
CA ILE A 16 -27.49 -36.42 -14.09
C ILE A 16 -27.45 -37.33 -12.87
N ASP A 17 -27.36 -38.64 -13.10
CA ASP A 17 -27.15 -39.61 -12.03
C ASP A 17 -25.70 -39.50 -11.53
N PHE A 18 -25.56 -39.20 -10.24
CA PHE A 18 -24.27 -39.15 -9.56
C PHE A 18 -23.68 -40.55 -9.45
N ASP A 19 -22.56 -40.83 -10.14
CA ASP A 19 -21.81 -42.06 -9.98
C ASP A 19 -20.77 -41.91 -8.85
N PRO A 20 -20.96 -42.54 -7.69
CA PRO A 20 -20.04 -42.43 -6.56
C PRO A 20 -18.62 -42.95 -6.86
N LYS A 21 -18.41 -43.66 -7.99
CA LYS A 21 -17.09 -44.14 -8.42
C LYS A 21 -16.24 -43.10 -9.17
N THR A 22 -16.81 -41.97 -9.58
CA THR A 22 -16.08 -40.87 -10.24
C THR A 22 -15.72 -39.71 -9.31
N ALA A 23 -16.05 -39.81 -8.02
CA ALA A 23 -15.64 -38.83 -7.01
C ALA A 23 -14.14 -38.95 -6.71
N VAL A 24 -13.43 -37.81 -6.80
CA VAL A 24 -12.04 -37.68 -6.33
C VAL A 24 -11.99 -38.14 -4.87
N GLN A 25 -11.18 -39.15 -4.58
CA GLN A 25 -10.95 -39.59 -3.21
C GLN A 25 -10.22 -38.47 -2.46
N LEU A 26 -10.94 -37.78 -1.58
CA LEU A 26 -10.37 -36.81 -0.65
C LEU A 26 -9.50 -37.57 0.34
N GLU A 27 -8.24 -37.15 0.46
CA GLU A 27 -7.31 -37.59 1.50
C GLU A 27 -7.97 -37.46 2.88
N ASP A 28 -7.70 -38.43 3.77
CA ASP A 28 -8.26 -38.44 5.13
C ASP A 28 -7.99 -37.09 5.84
N PRO A 29 -9.02 -36.43 6.39
CA PRO A 29 -8.84 -35.12 7.00
C PRO A 29 -7.99 -35.25 8.26
N LEU A 30 -6.85 -34.56 8.27
CA LEU A 30 -6.04 -34.30 9.47
C LEU A 30 -6.93 -33.55 10.49
N LEU A 31 -7.47 -34.30 11.46
CA LEU A 31 -8.22 -33.75 12.59
C LEU A 31 -7.38 -32.64 13.26
N ASN A 32 -7.96 -31.44 13.36
CA ASN A 32 -7.32 -30.33 14.07
C ASN A 32 -7.38 -30.53 15.59
N GLY A 33 -6.75 -29.63 16.37
CA GLY A 33 -6.78 -29.68 17.84
C GLY A 33 -8.18 -29.56 18.49
N TYR A 34 -9.24 -29.32 17.70
CA TYR A 34 -10.64 -29.31 18.14
C TYR A 34 -11.41 -30.58 17.73
N GLY A 35 -10.77 -31.54 17.04
CA GLY A 35 -11.42 -32.73 16.48
C GLY A 35 -12.43 -32.43 15.37
N LEU A 36 -12.30 -31.28 14.69
CA LEU A 36 -13.14 -30.88 13.56
C LEU A 36 -12.35 -30.99 12.26
N ASP A 37 -13.01 -31.37 11.17
CA ASP A 37 -12.48 -31.23 9.81
C ASP A 37 -12.81 -29.81 9.30
N LEU A 38 -11.75 -29.03 9.05
CA LEU A 38 -11.79 -27.65 8.57
C LEU A 38 -11.20 -27.49 7.17
N THR A 39 -11.07 -28.58 6.40
CA THR A 39 -10.59 -28.52 5.01
C THR A 39 -11.39 -27.52 4.17
N ASN A 40 -12.70 -27.37 4.46
CA ASN A 40 -13.55 -26.32 3.93
C ASN A 40 -14.25 -25.57 5.08
N THR A 41 -13.96 -24.27 5.25
CA THR A 41 -14.51 -23.45 6.33
C THR A 41 -16.00 -23.18 6.22
N ASP A 42 -16.58 -23.35 5.02
CA ASP A 42 -18.01 -23.23 4.77
C ASP A 42 -18.76 -24.52 5.10
N PHE A 43 -18.05 -25.65 5.23
CA PHE A 43 -18.58 -26.99 5.50
C PHE A 43 -17.74 -27.70 6.56
N ILE A 44 -17.91 -27.30 7.82
CA ILE A 44 -17.17 -27.86 8.96
C ILE A 44 -17.76 -29.22 9.30
N LYS A 45 -16.94 -30.27 9.37
CA LYS A 45 -17.42 -31.62 9.72
C LYS A 45 -16.92 -32.06 11.08
N TYR A 46 -17.75 -32.84 11.76
CA TYR A 46 -17.43 -33.48 13.02
C TYR A 46 -17.95 -34.91 13.01
N GLN A 47 -17.16 -35.85 13.52
CA GLN A 47 -17.50 -37.27 13.52
C GLN A 47 -17.21 -37.86 14.90
N ASN A 48 -18.16 -38.64 15.40
CA ASN A 48 -18.00 -39.40 16.62
C ASN A 48 -18.87 -40.67 16.55
N GLY A 49 -18.21 -41.83 16.64
CA GLY A 49 -18.87 -43.13 16.47
C GLY A 49 -19.62 -43.23 15.14
N ASN A 50 -20.92 -43.55 15.23
CA ASN A 50 -21.79 -43.76 14.06
C ASN A 50 -22.49 -42.47 13.58
N LEU A 51 -22.10 -41.31 14.11
CA LEU A 51 -22.71 -40.01 13.80
C LEU A 51 -21.71 -39.08 13.13
N GLU A 52 -22.21 -38.34 12.14
CA GLU A 52 -21.51 -37.26 11.47
C GLU A 52 -22.38 -36.01 11.47
N ALA A 53 -21.77 -34.88 11.87
CA ALA A 53 -22.33 -33.54 11.75
C ALA A 53 -21.58 -32.77 10.67
N GLU A 54 -22.32 -32.00 9.89
CA GLU A 54 -21.79 -31.03 8.94
C GLU A 54 -22.47 -29.68 9.17
N VAL A 55 -21.67 -28.66 9.47
CA VAL A 55 -22.11 -27.26 9.64
C VAL A 55 -22.05 -26.58 8.29
N ILE A 56 -23.21 -26.19 7.76
CA ILE A 56 -23.35 -25.59 6.44
C ILE A 56 -23.34 -24.06 6.56
N GLY A 57 -22.49 -23.41 5.77
CA GLY A 57 -22.33 -21.95 5.75
C GLY A 57 -21.38 -21.39 6.82
N GLY A 58 -20.57 -22.27 7.44
CA GLY A 58 -19.62 -21.89 8.49
C GLY A 58 -20.26 -21.41 9.80
N ILE A 59 -19.49 -20.66 10.60
CA ILE A 59 -19.92 -20.12 11.89
C ILE A 59 -19.91 -18.59 11.91
N SER A 60 -20.95 -17.98 12.47
CA SER A 60 -21.03 -16.52 12.63
C SER A 60 -20.18 -16.03 13.80
N THR A 61 -19.28 -15.08 13.55
CA THR A 61 -18.45 -14.44 14.59
C THR A 61 -18.99 -13.07 15.03
N LEU A 62 -20.11 -12.60 14.46
CA LEU A 62 -20.60 -11.23 14.66
C LEU A 62 -21.42 -11.03 15.94
N ASN A 63 -22.22 -12.03 16.35
CA ASN A 63 -23.13 -11.91 17.48
C ASN A 63 -22.87 -13.00 18.53
N LEU A 64 -22.19 -12.66 19.64
CA LEU A 64 -21.74 -13.62 20.64
C LEU A 64 -22.87 -14.17 21.52
N THR A 65 -24.04 -13.54 21.58
CA THR A 65 -25.17 -14.00 22.42
C THR A 65 -26.06 -15.02 21.73
N ARG A 66 -25.87 -15.23 20.42
CA ARG A 66 -26.56 -16.28 19.64
C ARG A 66 -25.55 -17.14 18.92
N PHE A 67 -25.85 -18.42 18.79
CA PHE A 67 -25.03 -19.34 18.01
C PHE A 67 -25.89 -20.10 17.00
N GLN A 68 -26.40 -19.36 16.03
CA GLN A 68 -27.20 -19.91 14.96
C GLN A 68 -26.33 -20.56 13.89
N VAL A 69 -26.56 -21.86 13.65
CA VAL A 69 -25.88 -22.66 12.64
C VAL A 69 -26.87 -23.56 11.90
N THR A 70 -26.59 -23.85 10.64
CA THR A 70 -27.34 -24.86 9.89
C THR A 70 -26.63 -26.20 10.02
N LEU A 71 -27.20 -27.11 10.81
CA LEU A 71 -26.62 -28.42 11.06
C LEU A 71 -27.27 -29.48 10.20
N LYS A 72 -26.42 -30.32 9.60
CA LYS A 72 -26.79 -31.58 8.96
C LYS A 72 -26.23 -32.73 9.80
N ILE A 73 -27.11 -33.56 10.36
CA ILE A 73 -26.73 -34.77 11.12
C ILE A 73 -27.10 -36.02 10.31
N SER A 74 -26.16 -36.95 10.19
CA SER A 74 -26.32 -38.21 9.47
C SER A 74 -25.68 -39.40 10.19
N ARG A 75 -26.19 -40.61 9.93
CA ARG A 75 -25.57 -41.87 10.36
C ARG A 75 -24.45 -42.30 9.42
N ARG A 76 -23.45 -43.01 9.96
CA ARG A 76 -22.42 -43.73 9.20
C ARG A 76 -22.46 -45.25 9.43
N PRO A 77 -22.34 -46.06 8.36
CA PRO A 77 -22.44 -45.67 6.95
C PRO A 77 -23.85 -45.15 6.64
N GLN A 78 -23.95 -44.19 5.71
CA GLN A 78 -25.25 -43.62 5.35
C GLN A 78 -26.09 -44.66 4.62
N MET A 79 -27.15 -45.16 5.25
CA MET A 79 -27.97 -46.24 4.71
C MET A 79 -29.01 -45.73 3.70
N SER A 80 -29.51 -44.48 3.87
CA SER A 80 -30.47 -43.83 2.97
C SER A 80 -30.35 -42.30 2.99
N ALA A 81 -30.83 -41.64 1.94
CA ALA A 81 -30.99 -40.18 1.91
C ALA A 81 -32.00 -39.66 2.96
N GLN A 82 -32.87 -40.54 3.47
CA GLN A 82 -33.86 -40.22 4.51
C GLN A 82 -33.26 -40.16 5.92
N ASP A 83 -32.10 -40.80 6.15
CA ASP A 83 -31.38 -40.84 7.44
C ASP A 83 -30.50 -39.59 7.65
N VAL A 84 -31.04 -38.44 7.26
CA VAL A 84 -30.36 -37.15 7.40
C VAL A 84 -31.35 -36.12 7.91
N TYR A 85 -31.01 -35.48 9.03
CA TYR A 85 -31.72 -34.32 9.53
C TYR A 85 -30.94 -33.06 9.21
N ARG A 86 -31.61 -32.05 8.64
CA ARG A 86 -31.04 -30.75 8.31
C ARG A 86 -31.95 -29.68 8.88
N ASN A 87 -31.43 -28.83 9.76
CA ASN A 87 -32.18 -27.69 10.24
C ASN A 87 -31.24 -26.59 10.75
N THR A 88 -31.73 -25.37 10.77
CA THR A 88 -31.06 -24.26 11.44
C THR A 88 -31.42 -24.28 12.92
N VAL A 89 -30.42 -24.31 13.78
CA VAL A 89 -30.57 -24.35 15.24
C VAL A 89 -29.73 -23.25 15.87
N ASP A 90 -30.22 -22.67 16.96
CA ASP A 90 -29.45 -21.78 17.82
C ASP A 90 -28.91 -22.61 18.99
N LEU A 91 -27.60 -22.87 18.99
CA LEU A 91 -26.93 -23.73 19.98
C LEU A 91 -26.87 -23.14 21.38
N TYR A 92 -27.32 -21.89 21.58
CA TYR A 92 -27.43 -21.27 22.92
C TYR A 92 -28.86 -21.23 23.44
N ASN A 93 -29.84 -21.66 22.63
CA ASN A 93 -31.24 -21.68 23.04
C ASN A 93 -31.68 -23.12 23.35
N GLU A 94 -31.80 -23.42 24.64
CA GLU A 94 -32.16 -24.76 25.15
C GLU A 94 -33.42 -25.32 24.50
N ASN A 95 -34.47 -24.51 24.32
CA ASN A 95 -35.71 -24.96 23.70
C ASN A 95 -35.52 -25.36 22.23
N ASN A 96 -34.66 -24.66 21.49
CA ASN A 96 -34.34 -25.02 20.11
C ASN A 96 -33.48 -26.29 20.05
N ILE A 97 -32.51 -26.42 20.95
CA ILE A 97 -31.63 -27.60 21.04
C ILE A 97 -32.44 -28.85 21.38
N GLN A 98 -33.30 -28.80 22.39
CA GLN A 98 -34.15 -29.92 22.79
C GLN A 98 -35.09 -30.36 21.66
N ASN A 99 -35.69 -29.39 20.95
CA ASN A 99 -36.51 -29.69 19.77
C ASN A 99 -35.68 -30.31 18.63
N PHE A 100 -34.47 -29.80 18.39
CA PHE A 100 -33.56 -30.32 17.39
C PHE A 100 -33.12 -31.75 17.73
N ILE A 101 -32.71 -32.02 18.96
CA ILE A 101 -32.33 -33.36 19.47
C ILE A 101 -33.49 -34.34 19.29
N ARG A 102 -34.71 -33.95 19.71
CA ARG A 102 -35.90 -34.81 19.58
C ARG A 102 -36.19 -35.17 18.13
N GLN A 103 -36.17 -34.19 17.22
CA GLN A 103 -36.43 -34.43 15.80
C GLN A 103 -35.32 -35.27 15.14
N THR A 104 -34.07 -35.01 15.53
CA THR A 104 -32.90 -35.77 15.07
C THR A 104 -33.00 -37.23 15.53
N SER A 105 -33.31 -37.47 16.81
CA SER A 105 -33.52 -38.80 17.39
C SER A 105 -34.62 -39.58 16.66
N ILE A 106 -35.79 -38.96 16.42
CA ILE A 106 -36.90 -39.60 15.69
C ILE A 106 -36.47 -39.96 14.27
N LYS A 107 -35.84 -39.03 13.56
CA LYS A 107 -35.52 -39.19 12.14
C LYS A 107 -34.40 -40.19 11.90
N LEU A 108 -33.38 -40.17 12.76
CA LEU A 108 -32.26 -41.11 12.71
C LEU A 108 -32.56 -42.39 13.47
N LYS A 109 -33.66 -42.51 14.23
CA LYS A 109 -33.99 -43.69 15.07
C LYS A 109 -32.88 -44.04 16.07
N ILE A 110 -32.21 -43.03 16.62
CA ILE A 110 -31.17 -43.15 17.65
C ILE A 110 -31.76 -42.67 18.97
N ASP A 111 -31.33 -43.26 20.08
CA ASP A 111 -31.67 -42.78 21.41
C ASP A 111 -31.34 -41.29 21.58
N SER A 112 -32.24 -40.54 22.24
CA SER A 112 -32.08 -39.10 22.39
C SER A 112 -30.88 -38.71 23.25
N THR A 113 -30.43 -39.57 24.19
CA THR A 113 -29.25 -39.27 25.01
C THR A 113 -27.98 -39.27 24.15
N ILE A 114 -27.84 -40.25 23.25
CA ILE A 114 -26.68 -40.35 22.34
C ILE A 114 -26.62 -39.13 21.41
N ILE A 115 -27.78 -38.69 20.90
CA ILE A 115 -27.84 -37.47 20.07
C ILE A 115 -27.53 -36.23 20.90
N ALA A 116 -28.02 -36.14 22.14
CA ALA A 116 -27.75 -35.02 23.03
C ALA A 116 -26.25 -34.88 23.31
N ASP A 117 -25.59 -35.96 23.74
CA ASP A 117 -24.16 -36.00 24.03
C ASP A 117 -23.33 -35.56 22.81
N PHE A 118 -23.71 -36.05 21.62
CA PHE A 118 -23.06 -35.69 20.36
C PHE A 118 -23.22 -34.20 20.02
N ILE A 119 -24.41 -33.61 20.22
CA ILE A 119 -24.68 -32.20 19.95
C ILE A 119 -24.00 -31.29 20.97
N PHE A 120 -23.94 -31.68 22.25
CA PHE A 120 -23.25 -30.90 23.27
C PHE A 120 -21.74 -30.88 23.06
N ASP A 121 -21.12 -32.02 22.76
CA ASP A 121 -19.69 -32.07 22.45
C ASP A 121 -19.35 -31.33 21.13
N LEU A 122 -20.20 -31.41 20.10
CA LEU A 122 -20.08 -30.56 18.91
C LEU A 122 -20.13 -29.07 19.26
N THR A 123 -21.04 -28.67 20.15
CA THR A 123 -21.21 -27.27 20.57
C THR A 123 -19.95 -26.75 21.26
N GLU A 124 -19.37 -27.51 22.21
CA GLU A 124 -18.14 -27.13 22.90
C GLU A 124 -16.95 -26.97 21.94
N ARG A 125 -16.82 -27.86 20.95
CA ARG A 125 -15.79 -27.77 19.90
C ARG A 125 -15.99 -26.55 19.01
N LEU A 126 -17.22 -26.28 18.60
CA LEU A 126 -17.56 -25.12 17.78
C LEU A 126 -17.38 -23.80 18.56
N GLU A 127 -17.68 -23.76 19.85
CA GLU A 127 -17.42 -22.63 20.74
C GLU A 127 -15.91 -22.36 20.89
N SER A 128 -15.13 -23.41 21.14
CA SER A 128 -13.67 -23.33 21.21
C SER A 128 -13.09 -22.83 19.88
N TYR A 129 -13.58 -23.35 18.75
CA TYR A 129 -13.20 -22.88 17.43
C TYR A 129 -13.60 -21.40 17.19
N ARG A 130 -14.82 -21.01 17.56
CA ARG A 130 -15.34 -19.64 17.46
C ARG A 130 -14.54 -18.65 18.29
N LYS A 131 -14.18 -19.01 19.53
CA LYS A 131 -13.32 -18.21 20.44
C LYS A 131 -11.93 -18.00 19.86
N ASN A 132 -11.35 -19.03 19.25
CA ASN A 132 -10.04 -18.93 18.61
C ASN A 132 -10.07 -18.14 17.29
N LYS A 133 -11.19 -18.16 16.55
CA LYS A 133 -11.40 -17.32 15.36
C LYS A 133 -11.54 -15.82 15.68
N LEU A 134 -12.10 -15.49 16.86
CA LEU A 134 -12.19 -14.12 17.38
C LEU A 134 -10.83 -13.57 17.80
N THR A 135 -9.93 -14.46 18.22
CA THR A 135 -8.54 -14.08 18.50
C THR A 135 -7.81 -13.98 17.17
N TYR A 136 -7.82 -12.81 16.55
CA TYR A 136 -6.94 -12.52 15.41
C TYR A 136 -5.52 -12.93 15.79
N LYS A 137 -5.05 -14.05 15.24
CA LYS A 137 -3.62 -14.34 15.21
C LYS A 137 -3.06 -13.43 14.13
N GLU A 138 -2.12 -12.55 14.50
CA GLU A 138 -1.28 -11.88 13.51
C GLU A 138 -0.86 -12.92 12.47
N GLU A 139 -0.88 -12.54 11.19
CA GLU A 139 -0.25 -13.34 10.14
C GLU A 139 1.21 -13.54 10.55
N ASN A 140 1.50 -14.63 11.25
CA ASN A 140 2.84 -15.07 11.57
C ASN A 140 3.41 -15.59 10.25
N ILE A 141 3.77 -14.66 9.38
CA ILE A 141 4.56 -14.92 8.20
C ILE A 141 5.87 -15.47 8.76
N LEU A 142 6.06 -16.79 8.59
CA LEU A 142 7.29 -17.46 8.98
C LEU A 142 8.42 -16.79 8.20
N VAL A 143 9.19 -15.95 8.89
CA VAL A 143 10.38 -15.33 8.31
C VAL A 143 11.42 -16.45 8.18
N PRO A 144 11.83 -16.83 6.96
CA PRO A 144 12.83 -17.87 6.79
C PRO A 144 14.12 -17.47 7.51
N ALA A 145 14.68 -18.39 8.29
CA ALA A 145 15.97 -18.15 8.94
C ALA A 145 17.03 -17.92 7.85
N SER A 146 17.64 -16.73 7.84
CA SER A 146 18.71 -16.42 6.90
C SER A 146 19.95 -17.26 7.22
N SER A 147 20.60 -17.82 6.19
CA SER A 147 21.81 -18.62 6.36
C SER A 147 22.95 -17.78 6.94
N THR A 148 23.88 -18.40 7.67
CA THR A 148 25.05 -17.70 8.25
C THR A 148 25.95 -17.05 7.18
N LYS A 149 25.99 -17.61 5.97
CA LYS A 149 26.73 -17.04 4.83
C LYS A 149 26.06 -15.78 4.29
N ASP A 150 24.73 -15.77 4.19
CA ASP A 150 23.97 -14.61 3.70
C ASP A 150 24.02 -13.45 4.69
N GLN A 151 24.01 -13.75 5.99
CA GLN A 151 24.20 -12.74 7.03
C GLN A 151 25.58 -12.07 6.97
N LYS A 152 26.65 -12.80 6.64
CA LYS A 152 27.99 -12.21 6.47
C LYS A 152 28.02 -11.26 5.27
N LYS A 153 27.56 -11.71 4.11
CA LYS A 153 27.47 -10.87 2.90
C LYS A 153 26.61 -9.62 3.12
N LEU A 154 25.53 -9.75 3.88
CA LEU A 154 24.67 -8.62 4.22
C LEU A 154 25.38 -7.60 5.11
N LYS A 155 26.16 -8.07 6.09
CA LYS A 155 26.97 -7.19 6.95
C LYS A 155 28.08 -6.49 6.15
N GLU A 156 28.72 -7.21 5.22
CA GLU A 156 29.72 -6.62 4.31
C GLU A 156 29.08 -5.50 3.48
N LEU A 157 27.91 -5.74 2.88
CA LEU A 157 27.16 -4.73 2.14
C LEU A 157 26.83 -3.50 3.01
N LEU A 158 26.26 -3.71 4.20
CA LEU A 158 25.89 -2.62 5.12
C LEU A 158 27.09 -1.79 5.61
N ASN A 159 28.30 -2.34 5.57
CA ASN A 159 29.53 -1.66 5.94
C ASN A 159 30.30 -1.07 4.75
N SER A 160 29.76 -1.19 3.52
CA SER A 160 30.39 -0.67 2.30
C SER A 160 30.38 0.86 2.25
N ASP A 161 31.49 1.47 1.83
CA ASP A 161 31.59 2.92 1.63
C ASP A 161 30.70 3.43 0.48
N THR A 162 30.38 2.55 -0.49
CA THR A 162 29.53 2.80 -1.66
C THR A 162 28.11 2.22 -1.51
N LEU A 163 27.63 2.06 -0.27
CA LEU A 163 26.35 1.40 0.06
C LEU A 163 25.15 1.82 -0.83
N LEU A 164 25.01 3.10 -1.17
CA LEU A 164 23.89 3.57 -2.01
C LEU A 164 24.01 3.11 -3.47
N GLU A 165 25.22 3.01 -4.00
CA GLU A 165 25.47 2.55 -5.37
C GLU A 165 25.27 1.03 -5.43
N ASP A 166 25.87 0.31 -4.48
CA ASP A 166 25.72 -1.15 -4.35
C ASP A 166 24.24 -1.55 -4.19
N LEU A 167 23.46 -0.77 -3.42
CA LEU A 167 22.04 -1.01 -3.23
C LEU A 167 21.23 -0.70 -4.50
N GLN A 168 21.59 0.33 -5.27
CA GLN A 168 20.95 0.62 -6.56
C GLN A 168 21.18 -0.51 -7.57
N GLU A 169 22.40 -1.04 -7.65
CA GLU A 169 22.71 -2.20 -8.49
C GLU A 169 21.94 -3.44 -8.04
N LEU A 170 21.89 -3.68 -6.72
CA LEU A 170 21.16 -4.81 -6.16
C LEU A 170 19.65 -4.71 -6.42
N LEU A 171 19.06 -3.51 -6.37
CA LEU A 171 17.66 -3.26 -6.74
C LEU A 171 17.39 -3.58 -8.21
N VAL A 172 18.31 -3.21 -9.11
CA VAL A 172 18.21 -3.56 -10.53
C VAL A 172 18.31 -5.06 -10.75
N GLN A 173 19.24 -5.74 -10.07
CA GLN A 173 19.36 -7.21 -10.09
C GLN A 173 18.10 -7.90 -9.55
N ALA A 174 17.44 -7.29 -8.56
CA ALA A 174 16.18 -7.78 -7.99
C ALA A 174 14.95 -7.54 -8.89
N GLY A 175 15.13 -6.88 -10.04
CA GLY A 175 14.09 -6.64 -11.05
C GLY A 175 13.48 -5.25 -11.06
N VAL A 176 13.99 -4.29 -10.27
CA VAL A 176 13.53 -2.89 -10.30
C VAL A 176 14.18 -2.16 -11.47
N GLN A 177 13.38 -1.61 -12.39
CA GLN A 177 13.89 -1.12 -13.69
C GLN A 177 14.75 0.16 -13.60
N CYS A 178 14.65 0.89 -12.49
CA CYS A 178 15.47 2.06 -12.23
C CYS A 178 16.00 2.01 -10.79
N GLY A 179 17.31 1.75 -10.64
CA GLY A 179 17.96 1.66 -9.32
C GLY A 179 17.76 2.93 -8.49
N LYS A 180 17.90 4.12 -9.09
CA LYS A 180 17.69 5.42 -8.42
C LYS A 180 16.28 5.54 -7.82
N ILE A 181 15.23 5.32 -8.62
CA ILE A 181 13.84 5.37 -8.14
C ILE A 181 13.60 4.26 -7.10
N GLY A 182 14.13 3.06 -7.33
CA GLY A 182 14.07 1.96 -6.36
C GLY A 182 14.66 2.33 -5.01
N LEU A 183 15.79 3.04 -4.99
CA LEU A 183 16.45 3.50 -3.77
C LEU A 183 15.64 4.59 -3.06
N GLN A 184 15.07 5.54 -3.82
CA GLN A 184 14.17 6.56 -3.28
C GLN A 184 12.95 5.91 -2.61
N LEU A 185 12.32 4.95 -3.28
CA LEU A 185 11.19 4.18 -2.73
C LEU A 185 11.61 3.33 -1.53
N PHE A 186 12.83 2.76 -1.53
CA PHE A 186 13.38 2.00 -0.41
C PHE A 186 13.53 2.87 0.84
N LEU A 187 14.08 4.08 0.71
CA LEU A 187 14.21 5.03 1.83
C LEU A 187 12.83 5.45 2.36
N ILE A 188 11.87 5.72 1.48
CA ILE A 188 10.49 6.03 1.88
C ILE A 188 9.88 4.84 2.62
N ALA A 189 10.01 3.62 2.10
CA ALA A 189 9.54 2.41 2.78
C ALA A 189 10.21 2.21 4.15
N LEU A 190 11.50 2.51 4.27
CA LEU A 190 12.28 2.41 5.50
C LEU A 190 11.75 3.34 6.60
N SER A 191 11.16 4.48 6.22
CA SER A 191 10.54 5.42 7.15
C SER A 191 9.42 4.80 8.00
N SER A 192 8.80 3.70 7.55
CA SER A 192 7.81 2.94 8.33
C SER A 192 8.35 2.39 9.66
N LYS A 193 9.68 2.31 9.84
CA LYS A 193 10.31 1.94 11.11
C LYS A 193 10.43 3.11 12.08
N LEU A 194 10.37 4.34 11.60
CA LEU A 194 10.50 5.56 12.40
C LEU A 194 9.10 6.08 12.79
N PRO A 195 9.00 6.91 13.84
CA PRO A 195 7.77 7.63 14.15
C PRO A 195 7.42 8.69 13.09
N SER A 196 8.43 9.32 12.50
CA SER A 196 8.27 10.30 11.43
C SER A 196 8.25 9.61 10.07
N VAL A 197 7.09 9.05 9.72
CA VAL A 197 6.91 8.34 8.45
C VAL A 197 6.91 9.32 7.28
N MET A 198 7.38 8.84 6.14
CA MET A 198 7.29 9.50 4.84
C MET A 198 6.45 8.67 3.88
N HIS A 199 5.84 9.35 2.93
CA HIS A 199 5.08 8.73 1.86
C HIS A 199 5.66 9.18 0.51
N GLY A 200 5.47 8.38 -0.52
CA GLY A 200 5.98 8.65 -1.87
C GLY A 200 4.87 8.63 -2.88
N ILE A 201 4.80 9.66 -3.74
CA ILE A 201 3.96 9.64 -4.92
C ILE A 201 4.82 9.86 -6.16
N LEU A 202 4.91 8.82 -7.00
CA LEU A 202 5.57 8.90 -8.30
C LEU A 202 4.72 9.74 -9.27
N GLN A 203 5.37 10.67 -9.96
CA GLN A 203 4.77 11.46 -11.04
C GLN A 203 5.22 10.89 -12.38
N GLY A 204 4.33 10.15 -13.05
CA GLY A 204 4.66 9.49 -14.31
C GLY A 204 3.46 8.83 -14.96
N SER A 205 3.68 8.17 -16.10
CA SER A 205 2.59 7.46 -16.78
C SER A 205 2.11 6.29 -15.91
N THR A 206 0.83 5.93 -16.02
CA THR A 206 0.24 4.84 -15.25
C THR A 206 0.98 3.52 -15.48
N GLU A 207 1.37 3.23 -16.72
CA GLU A 207 2.03 1.97 -17.09
C GLU A 207 3.40 1.84 -16.42
N ILE A 208 4.26 2.84 -16.59
CA ILE A 208 5.62 2.82 -16.04
C ILE A 208 5.58 2.84 -14.51
N SER A 209 4.76 3.72 -13.93
CA SER A 209 4.71 3.89 -12.48
C SER A 209 4.11 2.67 -11.78
N SER A 210 3.08 2.06 -12.37
CA SER A 210 2.49 0.84 -11.81
C SER A 210 3.45 -0.35 -11.84
N GLU A 211 4.20 -0.52 -12.93
CA GLU A 211 5.18 -1.60 -13.04
C GLU A 211 6.35 -1.38 -12.06
N LEU A 212 6.85 -0.15 -11.92
CA LEU A 212 7.88 0.17 -10.92
C LEU A 212 7.42 -0.12 -9.49
N ILE A 213 6.20 0.27 -9.12
CA ILE A 213 5.65 0.02 -7.78
C ILE A 213 5.46 -1.49 -7.55
N LYS A 214 5.00 -2.21 -8.57
CA LYS A 214 4.81 -3.67 -8.52
C LYS A 214 6.14 -4.41 -8.37
N THR A 215 7.15 -4.08 -9.18
CA THR A 215 8.47 -4.71 -9.10
C THR A 215 9.16 -4.38 -7.78
N PHE A 216 9.07 -3.13 -7.33
CA PHE A 216 9.54 -2.70 -6.01
C PHE A 216 8.83 -3.44 -4.86
N SER A 217 7.54 -3.76 -4.99
CA SER A 217 6.83 -4.51 -3.93
C SER A 217 7.47 -5.87 -3.65
N ASN A 218 8.06 -6.53 -4.66
CA ASN A 218 8.71 -7.83 -4.48
C ASN A 218 10.00 -7.76 -3.65
N VAL A 219 10.65 -6.59 -3.57
CA VAL A 219 11.89 -6.40 -2.78
C VAL A 219 11.62 -6.10 -1.31
N LEU A 220 10.37 -5.83 -0.93
CA LEU A 220 9.99 -5.58 0.46
C LEU A 220 9.68 -6.89 1.21
N PRO A 221 10.06 -7.02 2.48
CA PRO A 221 9.67 -8.16 3.31
C PRO A 221 8.15 -8.36 3.34
N ALA A 222 7.70 -9.60 3.22
CA ALA A 222 6.27 -9.93 3.20
C ALA A 222 5.52 -9.45 4.45
N GLU A 223 6.21 -9.42 5.60
CA GLU A 223 5.63 -8.98 6.87
C GLU A 223 5.28 -7.49 6.91
N ILE A 224 5.91 -6.64 6.10
CA ILE A 224 5.59 -5.20 6.02
C ILE A 224 4.83 -4.83 4.75
N ASN A 225 4.98 -5.62 3.68
CA ASN A 225 4.46 -5.32 2.36
C ASN A 225 2.94 -5.52 2.31
N ARG A 226 2.20 -4.44 2.06
CA ARG A 226 0.75 -4.44 1.82
C ARG A 226 0.43 -3.93 0.42
N PHE A 227 1.07 -4.50 -0.61
CA PHE A 227 0.69 -4.22 -2.00
C PHE A 227 -0.75 -4.63 -2.28
N LYS A 228 -1.53 -3.70 -2.88
CA LYS A 228 -2.90 -3.92 -3.34
C LYS A 228 -3.12 -3.24 -4.68
N THR A 229 -3.91 -3.85 -5.55
CA THR A 229 -4.29 -3.25 -6.83
C THR A 229 -5.31 -2.12 -6.66
N SER A 230 -6.18 -2.23 -5.65
CA SER A 230 -7.12 -1.21 -5.19
C SER A 230 -7.44 -1.41 -3.71
N ILE A 231 -7.96 -0.37 -3.06
CA ILE A 231 -8.40 -0.43 -1.66
C ILE A 231 -9.67 0.39 -1.48
N SER A 232 -10.61 -0.11 -0.68
CA SER A 232 -11.81 0.64 -0.29
C SER A 232 -11.56 1.43 0.99
N ASP A 233 -12.16 2.61 1.11
CA ASP A 233 -12.05 3.47 2.30
C ASP A 233 -12.43 2.73 3.58
N SER A 234 -13.42 1.83 3.50
CA SER A 234 -13.89 1.02 4.63
C SER A 234 -12.80 0.15 5.24
N VAL A 235 -11.91 -0.46 4.43
CA VAL A 235 -10.87 -1.37 4.93
C VAL A 235 -9.85 -0.65 5.79
N LEU A 236 -9.64 0.64 5.55
CA LEU A 236 -8.69 1.46 6.31
C LEU A 236 -9.26 1.85 7.69
N TYR A 237 -10.58 2.04 7.78
CA TYR A 237 -11.27 2.31 9.05
C TYR A 237 -11.52 1.05 9.88
N TYR A 238 -11.79 -0.08 9.23
CA TYR A 238 -12.17 -1.33 9.88
C TYR A 238 -11.01 -2.32 9.87
N ALA A 239 -9.85 -1.86 10.32
CA ALA A 239 -8.71 -2.73 10.52
C ALA A 239 -9.02 -3.78 11.61
N PRO A 240 -8.54 -5.03 11.49
CA PRO A 240 -8.79 -6.09 12.47
C PRO A 240 -8.38 -5.74 13.91
N ASN A 241 -7.38 -4.88 14.07
CA ASN A 241 -6.93 -4.33 15.35
C ASN A 241 -6.28 -2.95 15.17
N GLU A 242 -6.07 -2.22 16.26
CA GLU A 242 -5.51 -0.87 16.28
C GLU A 242 -4.11 -0.78 15.62
N ASN A 243 -3.29 -1.83 15.75
CA ASN A 243 -1.90 -1.85 15.28
C ASN A 243 -1.73 -2.49 13.89
N TYR A 244 -2.81 -2.85 13.20
CA TYR A 244 -2.75 -3.62 11.95
C TYR A 244 -1.90 -2.93 10.85
N TRP A 245 -1.95 -1.60 10.79
CA TRP A 245 -1.18 -0.79 9.83
C TRP A 245 0.17 -0.32 10.36
N LYS A 246 0.50 -0.63 11.62
CA LYS A 246 1.73 -0.18 12.26
C LYS A 246 2.95 -0.82 11.59
N ASN A 247 3.91 0.04 11.22
CA ASN A 247 5.17 -0.31 10.56
C ASN A 247 4.97 -1.10 9.25
N LYS A 248 3.85 -0.87 8.56
CA LYS A 248 3.57 -1.47 7.26
C LYS A 248 3.88 -0.47 6.14
N VAL A 249 4.00 -0.99 4.92
CA VAL A 249 4.10 -0.20 3.69
C VAL A 249 2.92 -0.55 2.79
N LEU A 250 1.99 0.39 2.60
CA LEU A 250 0.89 0.26 1.66
C LEU A 250 1.35 0.75 0.28
N LEU A 251 1.38 -0.17 -0.69
CA LEU A 251 1.70 0.14 -2.07
C LEU A 251 0.45 0.03 -2.94
N LEU A 252 0.11 1.11 -3.63
CA LEU A 252 -0.99 1.15 -4.59
C LEU A 252 -0.47 1.59 -5.95
N PRO A 253 -0.73 0.85 -7.04
CA PRO A 253 -0.25 1.21 -8.38
C PRO A 253 -0.60 2.63 -8.81
N SER A 254 -1.81 3.10 -8.49
CA SER A 254 -2.23 4.48 -8.82
C SER A 254 -3.24 5.02 -7.80
N ILE A 255 -2.94 6.21 -7.28
CA ILE A 255 -3.81 6.96 -6.38
C ILE A 255 -5.04 7.51 -7.10
N ASP A 256 -4.94 7.70 -8.42
CA ASP A 256 -6.01 8.25 -9.25
C ASP A 256 -7.24 7.33 -9.35
N THR A 257 -7.05 6.04 -9.00
CA THR A 257 -8.11 5.03 -8.93
C THR A 257 -8.93 5.07 -7.64
N LEU A 258 -8.45 5.80 -6.62
CA LEU A 258 -9.20 5.98 -5.39
C LEU A 258 -10.42 6.88 -5.66
N GLY A 259 -11.55 6.53 -5.05
CA GLY A 259 -12.76 7.34 -5.15
C GLY A 259 -12.54 8.76 -4.61
N LYS A 260 -13.29 9.74 -5.13
CA LYS A 260 -13.21 11.18 -4.75
C LYS A 260 -13.44 11.49 -3.26
N LYS A 261 -13.71 10.49 -2.41
CA LYS A 261 -14.05 10.62 -0.99
C LYS A 261 -13.12 9.83 -0.06
N ASN A 262 -11.91 9.46 -0.52
CA ASN A 262 -11.00 8.66 0.29
C ASN A 262 -10.32 9.48 1.41
N THR A 263 -11.12 9.84 2.41
CA THR A 263 -10.68 10.60 3.59
C THR A 263 -9.81 9.75 4.50
N ALA A 264 -9.98 8.42 4.50
CA ALA A 264 -9.23 7.52 5.38
C ALA A 264 -7.73 7.55 5.12
N ILE A 265 -7.33 7.40 3.84
CA ILE A 265 -5.91 7.47 3.44
C ILE A 265 -5.35 8.85 3.74
N THR A 266 -6.14 9.89 3.47
CA THR A 266 -5.73 11.28 3.69
C THR A 266 -5.49 11.54 5.18
N GLU A 267 -6.40 11.12 6.06
CA GLU A 267 -6.24 11.22 7.52
C GLU A 267 -5.03 10.43 8.01
N LEU A 268 -4.85 9.17 7.57
CA LEU A 268 -3.68 8.37 7.94
C LEU A 268 -2.35 9.02 7.54
N ILE A 269 -2.27 9.62 6.34
CA ILE A 269 -1.06 10.28 5.82
C ILE A 269 -0.77 11.59 6.55
N LEU A 270 -1.81 12.36 6.90
CA LEU A 270 -1.66 13.68 7.51
C LEU A 270 -1.50 13.61 9.03
N GLN A 271 -2.24 12.72 9.70
CA GLN A 271 -2.36 12.66 11.15
C GLN A 271 -1.61 11.46 11.75
N GLY A 272 -1.27 10.45 10.96
CA GLY A 272 -0.59 9.23 11.44
C GLY A 272 -1.49 8.28 12.23
N GLU A 273 -2.73 8.66 12.51
CA GLU A 273 -3.75 7.83 13.13
C GLU A 273 -5.15 8.25 12.65
N VAL A 274 -6.10 7.33 12.78
CA VAL A 274 -7.52 7.60 12.51
C VAL A 274 -8.30 7.24 13.75
N ASN A 275 -9.06 8.19 14.27
CA ASN A 275 -9.99 7.98 15.37
C ASN A 275 -11.39 8.36 14.92
N ARG A 276 -12.24 7.36 14.71
CA ARG A 276 -13.61 7.55 14.21
C ARG A 276 -14.63 7.06 15.21
N LEU A 277 -15.60 7.92 15.53
CA LEU A 277 -16.80 7.52 16.25
C LEU A 277 -17.77 6.86 15.25
N VAL A 278 -18.06 5.58 15.45
CA VAL A 278 -19.01 4.82 14.63
C VAL A 278 -20.15 4.34 15.50
N THR A 279 -21.34 4.24 14.90
CA THR A 279 -22.48 3.64 15.56
C THR A 279 -22.41 2.13 15.36
N GLU A 280 -22.20 1.39 16.44
CA GLU A 280 -22.24 -0.05 16.43
C GLU A 280 -23.55 -0.55 17.03
N ASN A 281 -24.09 -1.59 16.43
CA ASN A 281 -25.23 -2.29 17.00
C ASN A 281 -24.69 -3.18 18.13
N THR A 282 -25.10 -2.88 19.36
CA THR A 282 -24.74 -3.70 20.51
C THR A 282 -25.45 -5.06 20.44
N GLU A 283 -24.95 -6.02 21.21
CA GLU A 283 -25.54 -7.37 21.31
C GLU A 283 -27.02 -7.36 21.76
N GLN A 284 -27.48 -6.23 22.34
CA GLN A 284 -28.86 -6.01 22.79
C GLN A 284 -29.75 -5.34 21.75
N GLY A 285 -29.26 -5.08 20.52
CA GLY A 285 -30.03 -4.41 19.46
C GLY A 285 -30.14 -2.89 19.63
N THR A 286 -29.42 -2.31 20.59
CA THR A 286 -29.36 -0.85 20.80
C THR A 286 -28.11 -0.28 20.12
N TYR A 287 -28.23 0.94 19.58
CA TYR A 287 -27.12 1.63 18.96
C TYR A 287 -26.24 2.29 20.02
N ARG A 288 -24.95 1.94 20.03
CA ARG A 288 -23.96 2.62 20.88
C ARG A 288 -22.87 3.23 20.00
N ALA A 289 -22.48 4.46 20.33
CA ALA A 289 -21.31 5.07 19.75
C ALA A 289 -20.05 4.36 20.30
N SER A 290 -19.25 3.77 19.40
CA SER A 290 -17.93 3.21 19.72
C SER A 290 -16.85 3.97 18.95
N SER A 291 -15.73 4.22 19.62
CA SER A 291 -14.56 4.84 18.99
C SER A 291 -13.69 3.73 18.41
N LYS A 292 -13.48 3.75 17.09
CA LYS A 292 -12.50 2.93 16.40
C LYS A 292 -11.25 3.76 16.18
N MET A 293 -10.19 3.37 16.89
CA MET A 293 -8.86 3.94 16.73
C MET A 293 -7.98 2.99 15.94
N VAL A 294 -7.27 3.53 14.96
CA VAL A 294 -6.32 2.81 14.12
C VAL A 294 -5.03 3.60 14.12
N LYS A 295 -3.96 3.02 14.65
CA LYS A 295 -2.61 3.60 14.60
C LYS A 295 -2.00 3.34 13.23
N GLY A 296 -1.66 4.42 12.55
CA GLY A 296 -1.31 4.46 11.13
C GLY A 296 0.14 4.81 10.88
N ASN A 297 1.10 4.26 11.65
CA ASN A 297 2.53 4.37 11.33
C ASN A 297 2.84 3.59 10.03
N LEU A 298 2.34 4.09 8.91
CA LEU A 298 2.13 3.42 7.64
C LEU A 298 2.82 4.23 6.55
N SER A 299 3.86 3.68 5.94
CA SER A 299 4.44 4.29 4.73
C SER A 299 3.49 4.05 3.56
N PHE A 300 3.19 5.09 2.78
CA PHE A 300 2.32 4.97 1.61
C PHE A 300 3.12 5.26 0.34
N ILE A 301 3.05 4.37 -0.64
CA ILE A 301 3.72 4.53 -1.93
C ILE A 301 2.68 4.37 -3.03
N SER A 302 2.54 5.38 -3.87
CA SER A 302 1.65 5.32 -5.03
C SER A 302 2.14 6.15 -6.21
N SER A 303 1.32 6.28 -7.25
CA SER A 303 1.60 7.11 -8.42
C SER A 303 0.39 7.91 -8.86
N THR A 304 0.63 9.00 -9.60
CA THR A 304 -0.40 9.75 -10.31
C THR A 304 0.02 10.04 -11.75
N ALA A 305 -0.89 9.78 -12.68
CA ALA A 305 -0.76 10.14 -14.08
C ALA A 305 -1.30 11.54 -14.38
N ARG A 306 -1.97 12.18 -13.40
CA ARG A 306 -2.47 13.56 -13.53
C ARG A 306 -1.35 14.59 -13.40
N GLY A 307 -0.22 14.19 -12.83
CA GLY A 307 0.96 15.00 -12.56
C GLY A 307 0.93 15.67 -11.18
N TYR A 308 -0.25 15.84 -10.58
CA TYR A 308 -0.41 16.43 -9.26
C TYR A 308 -1.52 15.72 -8.47
N HIS A 309 -1.31 15.61 -7.16
CA HIS A 309 -2.29 15.17 -6.18
C HIS A 309 -2.19 16.07 -4.94
N GLU A 310 -3.31 16.42 -4.31
CA GLU A 310 -3.34 17.37 -3.19
C GLU A 310 -2.44 16.97 -2.01
N LEU A 311 -2.35 15.67 -1.74
CA LEU A 311 -1.44 15.10 -0.73
C LEU A 311 0.03 15.48 -0.94
N MET A 312 0.47 15.76 -2.17
CA MET A 312 1.85 16.17 -2.46
C MET A 312 2.21 17.53 -1.87
N ASN A 313 1.23 18.34 -1.48
CA ASN A 313 1.49 19.65 -0.88
C ASN A 313 1.95 19.56 0.59
N THR A 314 2.01 18.35 1.15
CA THR A 314 2.33 18.11 2.55
C THR A 314 3.82 17.82 2.73
N ASP A 315 4.35 18.06 3.93
CA ASP A 315 5.74 17.78 4.30
C ASP A 315 6.02 16.28 4.46
N THR A 316 4.98 15.47 4.66
CA THR A 316 5.09 14.01 4.82
C THR A 316 5.15 13.28 3.47
N VAL A 317 4.63 13.86 2.40
CA VAL A 317 4.57 13.24 1.07
C VAL A 317 5.63 13.80 0.14
N MET A 318 6.49 12.92 -0.36
CA MET A 318 7.50 13.22 -1.35
C MET A 318 6.97 12.98 -2.76
N ALA A 319 6.95 14.03 -3.58
CA ALA A 319 6.62 13.93 -5.00
C ALA A 319 7.88 13.56 -5.80
N ILE A 320 7.94 12.32 -6.30
CA ILE A 320 9.09 11.81 -7.02
C ILE A 320 8.81 11.89 -8.53
N PRO A 321 9.47 12.80 -9.28
CA PRO A 321 9.35 12.82 -10.72
C PRO A 321 10.06 11.61 -11.35
N ILE A 322 9.40 10.94 -12.29
CA ILE A 322 10.04 9.90 -13.10
C ILE A 322 10.82 10.58 -14.23
N SER A 323 12.11 10.78 -14.02
CA SER A 323 13.05 11.20 -15.05
C SER A 323 13.36 10.05 -16.02
N ASN A 324 13.76 10.38 -17.26
CA ASN A 324 14.21 9.39 -18.28
C ASN A 324 13.19 8.28 -18.63
N LEU A 325 11.93 8.64 -18.87
CA LEU A 325 10.83 7.72 -19.24
C LEU A 325 11.19 6.71 -20.35
N ASN A 326 11.94 7.14 -21.38
CA ASN A 326 12.33 6.26 -22.49
C ASN A 326 13.26 5.13 -22.03
N ALA A 327 14.29 5.45 -21.25
CA ALA A 327 15.25 4.47 -20.75
C ALA A 327 14.57 3.45 -19.82
N ILE A 328 13.65 3.91 -18.98
CA ILE A 328 12.87 3.01 -18.10
C ILE A 328 11.96 2.11 -18.93
N LYS A 329 11.29 2.65 -19.94
CA LYS A 329 10.43 1.86 -20.83
C LYS A 329 11.23 0.80 -21.61
N GLU A 330 12.42 1.15 -22.08
CA GLU A 330 13.35 0.20 -22.72
C GLU A 330 13.81 -0.88 -21.74
N ALA A 331 14.12 -0.53 -20.49
CA ALA A 331 14.47 -1.49 -19.45
C ALA A 331 13.32 -2.45 -19.13
N ILE A 332 12.08 -1.96 -19.01
CA ILE A 332 10.87 -2.79 -18.84
C ILE A 332 10.74 -3.77 -20.01
N THR A 333 10.75 -3.24 -21.24
CA THR A 333 10.59 -4.07 -22.46
C THR A 333 11.70 -5.12 -22.56
N THR A 334 12.94 -4.74 -22.27
CA THR A 334 14.09 -5.65 -22.33
C THR A 334 13.98 -6.76 -21.29
N ALA A 335 13.55 -6.43 -20.07
CA ALA A 335 13.33 -7.42 -19.02
C ALA A 335 12.21 -8.40 -19.40
N GLU A 336 11.10 -7.92 -19.98
CA GLU A 336 10.01 -8.77 -20.47
C GLU A 336 10.48 -9.70 -21.60
N ILE A 337 11.23 -9.18 -22.59
CA ILE A 337 11.79 -9.99 -23.67
C ILE A 337 12.71 -11.09 -23.10
N LYS A 338 13.63 -10.73 -22.21
CA LYS A 338 14.55 -11.71 -21.58
C LYS A 338 13.79 -12.79 -20.80
N ARG A 339 12.72 -12.40 -20.10
CA ARG A 339 11.86 -13.33 -19.37
C ARG A 339 11.18 -14.32 -20.32
N PHE A 340 10.53 -13.85 -21.39
CA PHE A 340 9.90 -14.74 -22.36
C PHE A 340 10.89 -15.57 -23.18
N ALA A 341 12.12 -15.09 -23.35
CA ALA A 341 13.20 -15.82 -23.99
C ALA A 341 13.87 -16.87 -23.09
N GLY A 342 13.51 -16.95 -21.80
CA GLY A 342 14.17 -17.84 -20.83
C GLY A 342 15.63 -17.47 -20.53
N LEU A 343 16.03 -16.23 -20.83
CA LEU A 343 17.39 -15.70 -20.61
C LEU A 343 17.55 -15.01 -19.25
N LEU A 344 16.49 -14.95 -18.46
CA LEU A 344 16.49 -14.34 -17.14
C LEU A 344 16.72 -15.42 -16.09
N ASP A 345 17.80 -15.27 -15.31
CA ASP A 345 18.07 -16.15 -14.17
C ASP A 345 17.13 -15.80 -13.01
N GLU A 346 16.06 -16.58 -12.85
CA GLU A 346 15.08 -16.39 -11.78
C GLU A 346 15.70 -16.63 -10.39
N ASN A 347 16.72 -17.47 -10.28
CA ASN A 347 17.37 -17.74 -9.00
C ASN A 347 18.21 -16.55 -8.55
N GLU A 348 18.94 -15.91 -9.45
CA GLU A 348 19.69 -14.68 -9.16
C GLU A 348 18.75 -13.56 -8.72
N LEU A 349 17.63 -13.39 -9.43
CA LEU A 349 16.61 -12.38 -9.10
C LEU A 349 16.01 -12.62 -7.71
N LEU A 350 15.58 -13.85 -7.40
CA LEU A 350 15.04 -14.19 -6.07
C LEU A 350 16.09 -14.03 -4.97
N THR A 351 17.36 -14.35 -5.25
CA THR A 351 18.47 -14.17 -4.31
C THR A 351 18.71 -12.68 -4.03
N ALA A 352 18.67 -11.83 -5.05
CA ALA A 352 18.79 -10.38 -4.89
C ALA A 352 17.63 -9.80 -4.07
N GLN A 353 16.39 -10.23 -4.35
CA GLN A 353 15.21 -9.86 -3.56
C GLN A 353 15.37 -10.25 -2.09
N ALA A 354 15.76 -11.50 -1.81
CA ALA A 354 15.96 -11.99 -0.45
C ALA A 354 17.03 -11.19 0.31
N LYS A 355 18.12 -10.77 -0.36
CA LYS A 355 19.14 -9.90 0.23
C LYS A 355 18.58 -8.53 0.63
N ILE A 356 17.80 -7.88 -0.24
CA ILE A 356 17.19 -6.56 0.07
C ILE A 356 16.18 -6.70 1.21
N GLN A 357 15.38 -7.76 1.22
CA GLN A 357 14.46 -8.05 2.33
C GLN A 357 15.22 -8.28 3.64
N GLY A 358 16.33 -9.02 3.60
CA GLY A 358 17.24 -9.21 4.74
C GLY A 358 17.82 -7.88 5.24
N LEU A 359 18.25 -7.01 4.33
CA LEU A 359 18.74 -5.66 4.63
C LEU A 359 17.69 -4.86 5.37
N PHE A 360 16.46 -4.83 4.86
CA PHE A 360 15.36 -4.11 5.51
C PHE A 360 15.09 -4.64 6.94
N ARG A 361 15.20 -5.96 7.17
CA ARG A 361 15.02 -6.57 8.50
C ARG A 361 16.14 -6.20 9.48
N GLU A 362 17.38 -6.18 9.01
CA GLU A 362 18.57 -5.87 9.81
C GLU A 362 18.61 -4.41 10.28
N LEU A 363 17.95 -3.50 9.54
CA LEU A 363 17.80 -2.10 9.93
C LEU A 363 16.88 -1.93 11.15
N LYS A 364 17.36 -1.24 12.18
CA LYS A 364 16.66 -1.05 13.46
C LYS A 364 16.21 0.41 13.60
N ALA A 365 15.09 0.62 14.28
CA ALA A 365 14.67 1.98 14.62
C ALA A 365 15.59 2.54 15.72
N ILE A 366 16.41 3.52 15.38
CA ILE A 366 17.34 4.22 16.28
C ILE A 366 17.09 5.72 16.15
N LYS A 367 17.27 6.47 17.24
CA LYS A 367 17.15 7.93 17.19
C LYS A 367 18.31 8.51 16.37
N VAL A 368 18.00 9.35 15.40
CA VAL A 368 18.99 10.05 14.58
C VAL A 368 18.99 11.52 14.95
N VAL A 369 20.18 12.09 15.14
CA VAL A 369 20.36 13.52 15.46
C VAL A 369 21.28 14.14 14.42
N ASN A 370 20.94 15.33 13.92
CA ASN A 370 21.79 16.07 13.00
C ASN A 370 22.52 17.20 13.75
N PRO A 371 23.84 17.08 14.01
CA PRO A 371 24.59 18.09 14.74
C PRO A 371 24.88 19.37 13.92
N TYR A 372 24.76 19.31 12.60
CA TYR A 372 25.14 20.40 11.70
C TYR A 372 24.02 21.43 11.43
N LEU A 373 22.82 21.25 11.99
CA LEU A 373 21.66 22.10 11.68
C LEU A 373 21.83 23.56 12.08
N GLU A 374 22.60 23.83 13.14
CA GLU A 374 22.87 25.21 13.59
C GLU A 374 23.96 25.90 12.75
N GLN A 375 24.76 25.11 12.01
CA GLN A 375 25.90 25.61 11.22
C GLN A 375 25.52 25.85 9.76
N LEU A 376 24.46 25.22 9.27
CA LEU A 376 23.98 25.30 7.89
C LEU A 376 22.82 26.28 7.74
N ASN A 377 22.87 27.15 6.73
CA ASN A 377 21.73 28.00 6.41
C ASN A 377 20.72 27.29 5.50
N VAL A 378 20.16 26.18 5.97
CA VAL A 378 19.18 25.35 5.23
C VAL A 378 17.95 26.17 4.82
N SER A 379 17.52 27.10 5.67
CA SER A 379 16.38 27.98 5.41
C SER A 379 16.60 28.92 4.23
N ALA A 380 17.80 29.48 4.08
CA ALA A 380 18.11 30.33 2.94
C ALA A 380 18.15 29.56 1.62
N PHE A 381 18.63 28.31 1.61
CA PHE A 381 18.66 27.49 0.40
C PHE A 381 17.26 27.15 -0.13
N PHE A 382 16.30 26.89 0.78
CA PHE A 382 14.93 26.54 0.43
C PHE A 382 13.96 27.73 0.44
N ASP A 383 14.44 28.98 0.42
CA ASP A 383 13.62 30.20 0.46
C ASP A 383 12.60 30.20 1.61
N ASN A 384 12.95 29.61 2.76
CA ASN A 384 12.08 29.38 3.92
C ASN A 384 10.85 28.47 3.65
N ASP A 385 10.84 27.65 2.60
CA ASP A 385 9.82 26.62 2.38
C ASP A 385 10.00 25.50 3.43
N GLY A 386 9.26 25.61 4.54
CA GLY A 386 9.27 24.65 5.64
C GLY A 386 8.96 23.21 5.22
N ARG A 387 8.22 23.00 4.12
CA ARG A 387 7.93 21.67 3.57
C ARG A 387 9.21 21.04 3.02
N LEU A 388 9.91 21.76 2.14
CA LEU A 388 11.15 21.26 1.51
C LEU A 388 12.26 21.05 2.54
N ILE A 389 12.39 21.98 3.50
CA ILE A 389 13.31 21.84 4.63
C ILE A 389 13.00 20.55 5.39
N THR A 390 11.74 20.34 5.79
CA THR A 390 11.34 19.14 6.54
C THR A 390 11.59 17.86 5.74
N GLN A 391 11.28 17.85 4.45
CA GLN A 391 11.54 16.71 3.57
C GLN A 391 13.04 16.39 3.49
N PHE A 392 13.89 17.41 3.28
CA PHE A 392 15.34 17.24 3.22
C PHE A 392 15.91 16.66 4.53
N LEU A 393 15.45 17.18 5.69
CA LEU A 393 15.87 16.69 7.00
C LEU A 393 15.44 15.24 7.26
N ARG A 394 14.22 14.87 6.87
CA ARG A 394 13.72 13.49 7.03
C ARG A 394 14.46 12.52 6.12
N ILE A 395 14.74 12.87 4.85
CA ILE A 395 15.54 12.03 3.96
C ILE A 395 16.97 11.87 4.49
N THR A 396 17.60 12.96 4.92
CA THR A 396 18.94 12.90 5.54
C THR A 396 18.96 11.94 6.73
N THR A 397 17.91 11.98 7.56
CA THR A 397 17.73 11.06 8.68
C THR A 397 17.61 9.60 8.22
N LEU A 398 16.86 9.33 7.15
CA LEU A 398 16.70 7.98 6.59
C LEU A 398 17.99 7.45 5.96
N ILE A 399 18.78 8.31 5.31
CA ILE A 399 20.09 7.93 4.78
C ILE A 399 21.06 7.62 5.92
N ALA A 400 21.10 8.43 6.98
CA ALA A 400 21.90 8.10 8.16
C ALA A 400 21.45 6.79 8.83
N LEU A 401 20.14 6.53 8.89
CA LEU A 401 19.58 5.27 9.39
C LEU A 401 20.00 4.07 8.53
N LEU A 402 20.04 4.23 7.20
CA LEU A 402 20.54 3.19 6.30
C LEU A 402 22.02 2.86 6.58
N HIS A 403 22.82 3.87 6.90
CA HIS A 403 24.24 3.74 7.28
C HIS A 403 24.45 3.41 8.77
N GLN A 404 23.40 3.04 9.54
CA GLN A 404 23.49 2.84 11.00
C GLN A 404 24.59 1.84 11.46
N LYS A 405 25.05 0.93 10.58
CA LYS A 405 26.09 -0.05 10.89
C LYS A 405 27.51 0.52 10.75
N GLN A 406 27.65 1.61 10.01
CA GLN A 406 28.91 2.34 9.79
C GLN A 406 29.13 3.43 10.84
N LEU A 407 28.06 3.84 11.54
CA LEU A 407 28.09 4.93 12.50
C LEU A 407 28.33 4.43 13.92
N VAL A 408 29.03 5.26 14.70
CA VAL A 408 29.21 5.03 16.13
C VAL A 408 27.89 5.32 16.84
N MET A 409 27.41 4.34 17.60
CA MET A 409 26.20 4.50 18.41
C MET A 409 26.58 5.15 19.75
N THR A 410 26.06 6.34 20.01
CA THR A 410 26.27 7.07 21.26
C THR A 410 25.04 6.95 22.15
N GLN A 411 25.21 7.03 23.47
CA GLN A 411 24.11 6.98 24.42
C GLN A 411 24.00 8.33 25.13
N THR A 412 22.92 9.05 24.88
CA THR A 412 22.65 10.36 25.49
C THR A 412 21.34 10.27 26.28
N LYS A 413 21.39 10.59 27.57
CA LYS A 413 20.22 10.51 28.48
C LYS A 413 19.51 9.14 28.45
N GLY A 414 20.28 8.06 28.37
CA GLY A 414 19.75 6.69 28.37
C GLY A 414 19.23 6.17 27.03
N VAL A 415 19.18 7.00 25.98
CA VAL A 415 18.69 6.62 24.64
C VAL A 415 19.86 6.46 23.68
N TYR A 416 19.90 5.35 22.95
CA TYR A 416 20.86 5.15 21.86
C TYR A 416 20.52 6.04 20.66
N GLN A 417 21.52 6.75 20.17
CA GLN A 417 21.40 7.63 19.02
C GLN A 417 22.58 7.47 18.07
N ILE A 418 22.37 7.83 16.82
CA ILE A 418 23.39 7.98 15.79
C ILE A 418 23.37 9.42 15.25
N GLU A 419 24.52 9.88 14.80
CA GLU A 419 24.69 11.25 14.31
C GLU A 419 24.78 11.27 12.79
N VAL A 420 24.09 12.24 12.19
CA VAL A 420 24.21 12.52 10.75
C VAL A 420 25.62 13.03 10.48
N GLN A 421 26.24 12.54 9.40
CA GLN A 421 27.48 13.06 8.83
C GLN A 421 27.17 13.91 7.59
N ALA A 422 28.08 14.82 7.22
CA ALA A 422 27.92 15.66 6.04
C ALA A 422 27.74 14.86 4.72
N LYS A 423 28.39 13.70 4.58
CA LYS A 423 28.19 12.78 3.45
C LYS A 423 26.73 12.37 3.26
N HIS A 424 25.96 12.15 4.34
CA HIS A 424 24.55 11.77 4.23
C HIS A 424 23.68 12.92 3.69
N MET A 425 24.00 14.17 4.05
CA MET A 425 23.31 15.36 3.55
C MET A 425 23.58 15.56 2.05
N GLU A 426 24.84 15.36 1.62
CA GLU A 426 25.20 15.39 0.20
C GLU A 426 24.48 14.29 -0.58
N GLN A 427 24.46 13.06 -0.06
CA GLN A 427 23.73 11.94 -0.67
C GLN A 427 22.23 12.24 -0.79
N ALA A 428 21.61 12.87 0.22
CA ALA A 428 20.20 13.30 0.15
C ALA A 428 19.97 14.34 -0.94
N LEU A 429 20.90 15.30 -1.07
CA LEU A 429 20.84 16.38 -2.04
C LEU A 429 20.97 15.87 -3.49
N GLU A 430 21.84 14.89 -3.74
CA GLU A 430 22.04 14.31 -5.07
C GLU A 430 20.94 13.29 -5.44
N LEU A 431 20.56 12.42 -4.49
CA LEU A 431 19.57 11.37 -4.77
C LEU A 431 18.19 11.95 -5.11
N PHE A 432 17.82 13.08 -4.52
CA PHE A 432 16.53 13.76 -4.73
C PHE A 432 16.68 15.11 -5.43
N LYS A 433 17.75 15.28 -6.21
CA LYS A 433 18.08 16.52 -6.92
C LYS A 433 16.89 17.12 -7.69
N GLU A 434 16.09 16.30 -8.37
CA GLU A 434 14.92 16.75 -9.16
C GLU A 434 13.81 17.38 -8.28
N ILE A 435 13.81 17.11 -6.97
CA ILE A 435 12.83 17.69 -6.03
C ILE A 435 13.31 19.05 -5.54
N TRP A 436 14.60 19.15 -5.18
CA TRP A 436 15.22 20.36 -4.64
C TRP A 436 15.47 21.40 -5.72
N PHE A 437 15.87 20.94 -6.90
CA PHE A 437 16.33 21.77 -7.99
C PHE A 437 15.52 21.49 -9.25
N LYS A 438 14.47 22.30 -9.43
CA LYS A 438 13.56 22.20 -10.57
C LYS A 438 14.14 22.96 -11.76
N GLN A 439 14.95 22.30 -12.59
CA GLN A 439 15.32 22.90 -13.88
C GLN A 439 14.05 23.10 -14.73
N GLU A 440 13.97 24.19 -15.51
CA GLU A 440 12.87 24.38 -16.48
C GLU A 440 12.73 23.20 -17.47
N LYS A 441 13.78 22.37 -17.61
CA LYS A 441 13.78 21.12 -18.40
C LYS A 441 12.96 19.98 -17.80
N GLU A 442 12.53 20.07 -16.53
CA GLU A 442 11.76 19.02 -15.83
C GLU A 442 10.24 19.25 -15.84
N LEU A 443 9.79 20.40 -16.33
CA LEU A 443 8.40 20.56 -16.74
C LEU A 443 8.12 19.56 -17.88
N HIS A 444 7.01 18.83 -17.81
CA HIS A 444 6.56 17.96 -18.91
C HIS A 444 6.69 18.74 -20.23
N PHE A 445 7.34 18.18 -21.27
CA PHE A 445 7.77 18.91 -22.48
C PHE A 445 6.72 19.90 -23.04
N LYS A 446 5.45 19.50 -23.02
CA LYS A 446 4.31 20.32 -23.48
C LYS A 446 4.03 21.54 -22.59
N VAL A 447 4.21 21.44 -21.27
CA VAL A 447 4.06 22.53 -20.30
C VAL A 447 5.28 23.46 -20.38
N ALA A 448 6.49 22.90 -20.44
CA ALA A 448 7.73 23.66 -20.61
C ALA A 448 7.71 24.50 -21.90
N SER A 449 7.36 23.88 -23.02
CA SER A 449 7.23 24.58 -24.30
C SER A 449 6.14 25.65 -24.29
N THR A 450 5.08 25.47 -23.50
CA THR A 450 4.05 26.50 -23.32
C THR A 450 4.61 27.71 -22.58
N LEU A 451 5.37 27.50 -21.50
CA LEU A 451 6.04 28.57 -20.75
C LEU A 451 7.04 29.35 -21.62
N VAL A 452 7.89 28.65 -22.38
CA VAL A 452 8.86 29.27 -23.30
C VAL A 452 8.14 30.12 -24.35
N ARG A 453 7.02 29.61 -24.90
CA ARG A 453 6.22 30.35 -25.88
C ARG A 453 5.59 31.60 -25.27
N ILE A 454 5.07 31.52 -24.03
CA ILE A 454 4.54 32.68 -23.29
C ILE A 454 5.66 33.73 -23.09
N LYS A 455 6.82 33.33 -22.56
CA LYS A 455 7.98 34.21 -22.34
C LYS A 455 8.39 34.91 -23.65
N ASN A 456 8.51 34.16 -24.74
CA ASN A 456 8.87 34.71 -26.06
C ASN A 456 7.84 35.69 -26.61
N THR A 457 6.55 35.47 -26.37
CA THR A 457 5.48 36.39 -26.79
C THR A 457 5.54 37.69 -26.00
N LEU A 458 5.74 37.60 -24.69
CA LEU A 458 5.88 38.77 -23.80
C LEU A 458 7.13 39.61 -24.14
N ILE A 459 8.28 38.97 -24.41
CA ILE A 459 9.50 39.67 -24.85
C ILE A 459 9.26 40.44 -26.16
N LYS A 460 8.49 39.87 -27.10
CA LYS A 460 8.19 40.53 -28.38
C LYS A 460 7.24 41.71 -28.24
N GLU A 461 6.32 41.66 -27.29
CA GLU A 461 5.31 42.71 -27.09
C GLU A 461 5.82 43.85 -26.23
N SER A 462 6.73 43.59 -25.29
CA SER A 462 7.25 44.60 -24.37
C SER A 462 8.74 44.38 -24.08
N PRO A 463 9.64 44.73 -25.01
CA PRO A 463 11.08 44.43 -24.90
C PRO A 463 11.78 45.06 -23.69
N GLU A 464 11.28 46.21 -23.19
CA GLU A 464 11.88 46.95 -22.07
C GLU A 464 11.23 46.65 -20.72
N SER A 465 9.99 46.13 -20.69
CA SER A 465 9.21 45.87 -19.46
C SER A 465 8.64 44.45 -19.37
N TYR A 466 9.17 43.50 -20.14
CA TYR A 466 8.67 42.12 -20.20
C TYR A 466 8.59 41.46 -18.81
N LYS A 467 9.50 41.83 -17.88
CA LYS A 467 9.56 41.25 -16.54
C LYS A 467 8.32 41.52 -15.68
N GLU A 468 7.67 42.65 -15.91
CA GLU A 468 6.49 43.12 -15.16
C GLU A 468 5.21 43.02 -16.01
N SER A 469 5.31 42.44 -17.21
CA SER A 469 4.20 42.36 -18.15
C SER A 469 3.18 41.31 -17.72
N GLU A 470 1.96 41.78 -17.48
CA GLU A 470 0.81 40.90 -17.22
C GLU A 470 0.17 40.41 -18.52
N PHE A 471 -0.39 39.20 -18.49
CA PHE A 471 -1.18 38.71 -19.62
C PHE A 471 -2.48 38.05 -19.18
N PHE A 472 -3.51 38.26 -20.00
CA PHE A 472 -4.78 37.60 -19.85
C PHE A 472 -4.75 36.21 -20.50
N VAL A 473 -5.23 35.17 -19.80
CA VAL A 473 -5.18 33.78 -20.31
C VAL A 473 -5.88 33.63 -21.66
N LYS A 474 -7.02 34.30 -21.84
CA LYS A 474 -7.81 34.21 -23.08
C LYS A 474 -7.05 34.77 -24.28
N ASP A 475 -6.35 35.88 -24.08
CA ASP A 475 -5.63 36.60 -25.13
C ASP A 475 -4.32 35.89 -25.45
N MET A 476 -3.57 35.47 -24.42
CA MET A 476 -2.34 34.70 -24.59
C MET A 476 -2.61 33.36 -25.29
N ARG A 477 -3.72 32.67 -24.96
CA ARG A 477 -4.17 31.47 -25.68
C ARG A 477 -4.42 31.76 -27.16
N ALA A 478 -5.12 32.85 -27.47
CA ALA A 478 -5.44 33.24 -28.84
C ALA A 478 -4.16 33.55 -29.65
N LYS A 479 -3.22 34.31 -29.05
CA LYS A 479 -1.90 34.62 -29.62
C LYS A 479 -1.09 33.36 -29.89
N LEU A 480 -1.10 32.41 -28.96
CA LEU A 480 -0.39 31.14 -29.08
C LEU A 480 -1.13 30.09 -29.91
N LYS A 481 -2.35 30.38 -30.40
CA LYS A 481 -3.21 29.43 -31.14
C LYS A 481 -3.33 28.08 -30.43
N ALA A 482 -3.41 28.09 -29.10
CA ALA A 482 -3.42 26.88 -28.28
C ALA A 482 -4.85 26.34 -28.07
N VAL A 483 -4.97 25.01 -27.95
CA VAL A 483 -6.24 24.34 -27.63
C VAL A 483 -6.70 24.75 -26.23
N PRO A 484 -7.97 25.19 -26.03
CA PRO A 484 -8.43 25.77 -24.76
C PRO A 484 -8.23 24.90 -23.53
N SER A 485 -8.61 23.61 -23.59
CA SER A 485 -8.52 22.69 -22.45
C SER A 485 -7.06 22.39 -22.06
N SER A 486 -6.19 22.20 -23.06
CA SER A 486 -4.77 21.93 -22.86
C SER A 486 -4.05 23.16 -22.28
N PHE A 487 -4.33 24.35 -22.83
CA PHE A 487 -3.72 25.58 -22.37
C PHE A 487 -4.15 25.94 -20.94
N ALA A 488 -5.43 25.80 -20.60
CA ALA A 488 -5.91 26.01 -19.23
C ALA A 488 -5.24 25.05 -18.23
N ARG A 489 -5.08 23.76 -18.61
CA ARG A 489 -4.35 22.79 -17.78
C ARG A 489 -2.89 23.21 -17.61
N HIS A 490 -2.21 23.61 -18.68
CA HIS A 490 -0.81 24.06 -18.60
C HIS A 490 -0.65 25.32 -17.75
N ILE A 491 -1.55 26.31 -17.85
CA ILE A 491 -1.51 27.52 -17.02
C ILE A 491 -1.71 27.16 -15.55
N ASN A 492 -2.68 26.31 -15.22
CA ASN A 492 -2.87 25.84 -13.85
C ASN A 492 -1.62 25.12 -13.34
N THR A 493 -1.06 24.20 -14.13
CA THR A 493 0.20 23.52 -13.77
C THR A 493 1.35 24.50 -13.60
N LEU A 494 1.49 25.52 -14.45
CA LEU A 494 2.56 26.52 -14.31
C LEU A 494 2.37 27.42 -13.07
N TYR A 495 1.12 27.75 -12.72
CA TYR A 495 0.76 28.45 -11.49
C TYR A 495 1.05 27.59 -10.26
N ASP A 496 0.62 26.31 -10.26
CA ASP A 496 0.88 25.37 -9.18
C ASP A 496 2.39 25.14 -8.96
N TYR A 497 3.18 25.24 -10.03
CA TYR A 497 4.65 25.14 -10.00
C TYR A 497 5.35 26.46 -9.64
N GLY A 498 4.60 27.53 -9.34
CA GLY A 498 5.14 28.85 -8.99
C GLY A 498 5.85 29.57 -10.13
N LYS A 499 5.65 29.15 -11.39
CA LYS A 499 6.23 29.81 -12.57
C LYS A 499 5.38 30.97 -13.07
N LEU A 500 4.10 30.98 -12.71
CA LEU A 500 3.17 32.07 -12.94
C LEU A 500 2.58 32.53 -11.62
N GLU A 501 2.47 33.84 -11.44
CA GLU A 501 1.72 34.44 -10.34
C GLU A 501 0.43 35.03 -10.88
N ARG A 502 -0.63 34.97 -10.08
CA ARG A 502 -1.93 35.53 -10.44
C ARG A 502 -2.04 36.92 -9.83
N THR A 503 -2.17 37.94 -10.69
CA THR A 503 -2.23 39.34 -10.26
C THR A 503 -3.66 39.84 -10.12
N ASP A 504 -4.58 39.40 -10.99
CA ASP A 504 -6.00 39.82 -10.93
C ASP A 504 -6.97 38.80 -11.58
N GLY A 505 -8.27 39.00 -11.39
CA GLY A 505 -9.34 38.38 -12.16
C GLY A 505 -10.35 37.56 -11.34
N ASN A 506 -11.47 37.19 -11.98
CA ASN A 506 -12.59 36.48 -11.35
C ASN A 506 -13.06 35.30 -12.23
N ARG A 507 -13.80 34.34 -11.64
CA ARG A 507 -14.23 33.10 -12.33
C ARG A 507 -15.14 33.34 -13.53
N LYS A 508 -15.79 34.52 -13.62
CA LYS A 508 -16.64 34.93 -14.75
C LYS A 508 -15.87 35.55 -15.90
N ASP A 509 -14.90 36.42 -15.60
CA ASP A 509 -14.23 37.23 -16.62
C ASP A 509 -12.93 36.59 -17.12
N GLY A 510 -12.27 35.79 -16.28
CA GLY A 510 -10.97 35.18 -16.52
C GLY A 510 -9.90 35.72 -15.57
N TYR A 511 -8.74 35.07 -15.55
CA TYR A 511 -7.63 35.42 -14.67
C TYR A 511 -6.47 36.01 -15.47
N THR A 512 -5.75 36.94 -14.84
CA THR A 512 -4.52 37.58 -15.34
C THR A 512 -3.33 37.00 -14.60
N TYR A 513 -2.24 36.75 -15.32
CA TYR A 513 -1.01 36.20 -14.76
C TYR A 513 0.22 37.00 -15.17
N THR A 514 1.23 36.97 -14.32
CA THR A 514 2.59 37.42 -14.60
C THR A 514 3.54 36.23 -14.53
N VAL A 515 4.68 36.32 -15.22
CA VAL A 515 5.74 35.32 -15.11
C VAL A 515 6.60 35.66 -13.90
N ALA A 516 6.57 34.82 -12.85
CA ALA A 516 7.25 35.06 -11.59
C ALA A 516 8.79 35.05 -11.75
N ASN A 517 9.32 34.03 -12.42
CA ASN A 517 10.77 33.88 -12.64
C ASN A 517 11.17 33.93 -14.12
N TRP A 518 11.83 35.03 -14.49
CA TRP A 518 12.39 35.24 -15.83
C TRP A 518 13.78 34.62 -16.01
N ASN A 519 14.61 34.60 -14.96
CA ASN A 519 16.00 34.14 -14.98
C ASN A 519 16.16 32.88 -14.12
N ASP A 520 15.78 31.70 -14.60
CA ASP A 520 15.73 30.49 -13.76
C ASP A 520 16.68 29.36 -14.19
N THR A 521 17.90 29.72 -14.59
CA THR A 521 18.93 28.70 -14.88
C THR A 521 20.29 28.94 -14.22
N ASN A 522 20.66 30.18 -13.90
CA ASN A 522 21.99 30.48 -13.35
C ASN A 522 22.02 30.76 -11.83
N SER A 523 20.97 31.33 -11.23
CA SER A 523 20.94 31.63 -9.79
C SER A 523 20.69 30.39 -8.94
N THR A 524 19.66 29.60 -9.26
CA THR A 524 19.29 28.40 -8.50
C THR A 524 20.32 27.28 -8.63
N ALA A 525 20.95 27.14 -9.80
CA ALA A 525 22.04 26.18 -9.99
C ALA A 525 23.27 26.57 -9.17
N LYS A 526 23.58 27.88 -9.12
CA LYS A 526 24.67 28.40 -8.30
C LYS A 526 24.37 28.25 -6.80
N GLN A 527 23.15 28.54 -6.36
CA GLN A 527 22.69 28.29 -4.98
C GLN A 527 22.80 26.82 -4.60
N TYR A 528 22.43 25.90 -5.49
CA TYR A 528 22.59 24.45 -5.28
C TYR A 528 24.05 24.04 -5.10
N GLU A 529 24.93 24.49 -6.00
CA GLU A 529 26.36 24.19 -5.92
C GLU A 529 27.03 24.86 -4.70
N ASP A 530 26.61 26.06 -4.34
CA ASP A 530 27.12 26.78 -3.16
C ASP A 530 26.68 26.08 -1.86
N PHE A 531 25.42 25.65 -1.76
CA PHE A 531 24.92 24.87 -0.62
C PHE A 531 25.59 23.49 -0.54
N LYS A 532 25.81 22.83 -1.67
CA LYS A 532 26.57 21.57 -1.73
C LYS A 532 28.00 21.75 -1.20
N LYS A 533 28.68 22.84 -1.60
CA LYS A 533 30.03 23.16 -1.09
C LYS A 533 30.03 23.46 0.41
N GLU A 534 29.00 24.15 0.92
CA GLU A 534 28.82 24.41 2.35
C GLU A 534 28.73 23.09 3.12
N ILE A 535 27.92 22.13 2.65
CA ILE A 535 27.83 20.78 3.23
C ILE A 535 29.19 20.07 3.19
N ILE A 536 29.90 20.10 2.07
CA ILE A 536 31.20 19.41 1.93
C ILE A 536 32.26 20.02 2.87
N SER A 537 32.22 21.34 3.09
CA SER A 537 33.17 22.00 3.99
C SER A 537 33.08 21.52 5.44
N LEU A 538 31.91 21.01 5.85
CA LEU A 538 31.70 20.39 7.17
C LEU A 538 32.40 19.04 7.34
N GLN A 539 32.83 18.38 6.25
CA GLN A 539 33.64 17.15 6.33
C GLN A 539 35.09 17.44 6.75
N SER A 540 35.52 18.70 6.61
CA SER A 540 36.91 19.14 6.85
C SER A 540 37.13 19.67 8.27
N GLN A 541 36.08 19.72 9.08
CA GLN A 541 36.07 20.14 10.50
C GLN A 541 35.83 18.92 11.38
#